data_AF-A0A368FVM7-F1
#
_entry.id   AF-A0A368FVM7-F1
#
_cell.length_a   1.000
_cell.length_b   1.000
_cell.length_c   1.000
_cell.angle_alpha   90.00
_cell.angle_beta   90.00
_cell.angle_gamma   90.00
#
_symmetry.space_group_name_H-M   'P 1'
#
loop_
_entity.id
_entity.type
_entity.pdbx_description
1 polymer ?
#
loop_
_entity_poly.entity_id
_entity_poly.type
_entity_poly.pdbx_seq_one_letter_code
_entity_poly.pdbx_strand_id
1 'polypeptide(L)'
;MCNIPFTNYTLDFKGMIDYIFSTPQSLARLGFLGAFDSNWVAQNKIIGFPHPHVPSDHIPIMAQYAVIPTSHQRAPPPPHALAGGFPR
;
A
#
# COMPACT_ATOMS: atom_id res chain seq x y z
N MET A 1 -1.56 15.07 -4.24
CA MET A 1 -0.98 13.73 -3.96
C MET A 1 -2.06 12.89 -3.31
N CYS A 2 -2.52 11.82 -3.97
CA CYS A 2 -3.54 10.92 -3.43
C CYS A 2 -2.91 10.02 -2.37
N ASN A 3 -2.94 10.43 -1.11
CA ASN A 3 -2.49 9.62 0.02
C ASN A 3 -3.70 8.98 0.71
N ILE A 4 -3.63 7.69 1.03
CA ILE A 4 -4.66 6.99 1.84
C ILE A 4 -4.31 7.24 3.32
N PRO A 5 -5.14 7.99 4.07
CA PRO A 5 -4.78 8.39 5.44
C PRO A 5 -4.97 7.27 6.46
N PHE A 6 -5.88 6.33 6.20
CA PHE A 6 -6.22 5.22 7.10
C PHE A 6 -6.91 4.11 6.30
N THR A 7 -6.79 2.89 6.80
CA THR A 7 -7.49 1.71 6.29
C THR A 7 -8.50 1.18 7.30
N ASN A 8 -8.39 1.57 8.57
CA ASN A 8 -9.44 1.39 9.57
C ASN A 8 -9.92 2.75 10.07
N TYR A 9 -11.24 2.92 10.18
CA TYR A 9 -11.87 4.18 10.59
C TYR A 9 -13.00 3.89 11.59
N THR A 10 -12.69 3.85 12.88
CA THR A 10 -13.68 3.78 13.97
C THR A 10 -13.72 5.10 14.74
N LEU A 11 -14.60 5.20 15.74
CA LEU A 11 -14.65 6.38 16.62
C LEU A 11 -13.30 6.60 17.34
N ASP A 12 -12.81 5.54 17.99
CA ASP A 12 -11.67 5.60 18.91
C ASP A 12 -10.32 5.37 18.21
N PHE A 13 -10.32 4.69 17.05
CA PHE A 13 -9.10 4.37 16.31
C PHE A 13 -9.25 4.69 14.82
N LYS A 14 -8.28 5.43 14.28
CA LYS A 14 -8.15 5.74 12.87
C LYS A 14 -6.69 5.52 12.49
N GLY A 15 -6.42 4.56 11.61
CA GLY A 15 -5.04 4.17 11.34
C GLY A 15 -4.85 3.31 10.11
N MET A 16 -3.59 3.19 9.69
CA MET A 16 -3.15 2.33 8.60
C MET A 16 -2.72 0.98 9.18
N ILE A 17 -3.57 -0.03 9.03
CA ILE A 17 -3.32 -1.38 9.57
C ILE A 17 -3.49 -2.49 8.52
N ASP A 18 -3.84 -2.14 7.28
CA ASP A 18 -4.00 -3.07 6.17
C ASP A 18 -2.99 -2.74 5.06
N TYR A 19 -2.33 -3.76 4.53
CA TYR A 19 -1.22 -3.60 3.59
C TYR A 19 -1.28 -4.64 2.46
N ILE A 20 -0.94 -4.20 1.24
CA ILE A 20 -0.61 -5.09 0.12
C ILE A 20 0.89 -4.98 -0.12
N PHE A 21 1.64 -6.03 0.19
CA PHE A 21 3.06 -6.13 -0.14
C PHE A 21 3.25 -6.77 -1.51
N SER A 22 4.26 -6.29 -2.26
CA SER A 22 4.57 -6.79 -3.60
C SER A 22 6.07 -6.79 -3.83
N THR A 23 6.54 -7.69 -4.69
CA THR A 23 7.95 -7.76 -5.11
C THR A 23 8.11 -6.97 -6.41
N PRO A 24 8.78 -5.80 -6.41
CA PRO A 24 8.85 -4.94 -7.59
C PRO A 24 9.47 -5.61 -8.83
N GLN A 25 10.30 -6.65 -8.63
CA GLN A 25 10.92 -7.42 -9.71
C GLN A 25 9.95 -8.34 -10.45
N SER A 26 8.86 -8.77 -9.81
CA SER A 26 7.86 -9.67 -10.42
C SER A 26 6.49 -9.02 -10.59
N LEU A 27 6.21 -7.92 -9.88
CA LEU A 27 4.94 -7.21 -9.90
C LEU A 27 5.18 -5.71 -10.06
N ALA A 28 4.98 -5.19 -11.28
CA ALA A 28 4.98 -3.76 -11.54
C ALA A 28 3.63 -3.15 -11.15
N ARG A 29 3.60 -2.25 -10.17
CA ARG A 29 2.37 -1.54 -9.79
C ARG A 29 1.95 -0.56 -10.88
N LEU A 30 0.77 -0.74 -11.44
CA LEU A 30 0.17 0.15 -12.44
C LEU A 30 -0.62 1.28 -11.78
N GLY A 31 -1.30 0.98 -10.67
CA GLY A 31 -2.12 1.94 -9.94
C GLY A 31 -2.70 1.36 -8.66
N PHE A 32 -3.40 2.20 -7.90
CA PHE A 32 -4.11 1.79 -6.69
C PHE A 32 -5.38 2.63 -6.51
N LEU A 33 -6.35 2.09 -5.78
CA LEU A 33 -7.58 2.79 -5.42
C LEU A 33 -7.26 3.92 -4.43
N GLY A 34 -7.68 5.14 -4.75
CA GLY A 34 -7.43 6.31 -3.91
C GLY A 34 -8.14 6.27 -2.56
N ALA A 35 -7.91 7.30 -1.74
CA ALA A 35 -8.56 7.44 -0.45
C ALA A 35 -10.09 7.53 -0.58
N PHE A 36 -10.79 7.09 0.46
CA PHE A 36 -12.23 7.28 0.60
C PHE A 36 -12.56 8.78 0.61
N ASP A 37 -13.70 9.17 0.04
CA ASP A 37 -14.09 10.58 -0.07
C ASP A 37 -14.36 11.21 1.31
N SER A 38 -13.42 12.02 1.79
CA SER A 38 -13.50 12.70 3.07
C SER A 38 -14.60 13.76 3.12
N ASN A 39 -15.00 14.34 1.97
CA ASN A 39 -16.07 15.32 1.93
C ASN A 39 -17.42 14.64 2.18
N TRP A 40 -17.64 13.48 1.58
CA TRP A 40 -18.85 12.70 1.85
C TRP A 40 -18.95 12.27 3.32
N VAL A 41 -17.82 11.83 3.91
CA VAL A 41 -17.76 11.48 5.35
C VAL A 41 -18.14 12.68 6.22
N ALA A 42 -17.58 13.87 5.93
CA ALA A 42 -17.85 15.10 6.68
C ALA A 42 -19.30 15.57 6.52
N GLN A 43 -19.83 15.58 5.28
CA GLN A 43 -21.20 16.00 4.98
C GLN A 43 -22.26 15.12 5.66
N ASN A 44 -21.98 13.81 5.77
CA ASN A 44 -22.87 12.85 6.43
C ASN A 44 -22.59 12.72 7.94
N LYS A 45 -21.67 13.52 8.50
CA LYS A 45 -21.30 13.53 9.93
C LYS A 45 -20.89 12.14 10.45
N ILE A 46 -20.17 11.37 9.62
CA ILE A 46 -19.76 10.01 9.96
C ILE A 46 -18.48 10.06 10.81
N ILE A 47 -18.61 9.67 12.08
CA ILE A 47 -17.52 9.69 13.06
C ILE A 47 -16.69 8.40 13.10
N GLY A 48 -17.21 7.33 12.48
CA GLY A 48 -16.62 6.01 12.40
C GLY A 48 -17.46 5.06 11.53
N PHE A 49 -16.86 3.96 11.15
CA PHE A 49 -17.46 2.80 10.50
C PHE A 49 -17.46 1.59 11.47
N PRO A 50 -18.30 0.56 11.25
CA PRO A 50 -19.28 0.42 10.18
C PRO A 50 -20.43 1.44 10.26
N HIS A 51 -21.10 1.68 9.14
CA HIS A 51 -22.21 2.63 8.95
C HIS A 51 -23.27 1.98 8.03
N PRO A 52 -24.56 2.37 8.05
CA PRO A 52 -25.59 1.77 7.17
C PRO A 52 -25.24 1.70 5.67
N HIS A 53 -24.37 2.59 5.18
CA HIS A 53 -23.87 2.59 3.80
C HIS A 53 -22.46 2.01 3.62
N VAL A 54 -21.76 1.67 4.71
CA VAL A 54 -20.39 1.15 4.71
C VAL A 54 -20.31 -0.02 5.69
N PRO A 55 -20.35 -1.28 5.21
CA PRO A 55 -20.61 -2.45 6.05
C PRO A 55 -19.43 -2.91 6.92
N SER A 56 -18.23 -2.34 6.76
CA SER A 56 -17.03 -2.68 7.53
C SER A 56 -16.37 -1.41 8.08
N ASP A 57 -15.71 -1.53 9.23
CA ASP A 57 -14.82 -0.52 9.79
C ASP A 57 -13.48 -0.40 9.05
N HIS A 58 -13.16 -1.38 8.21
CA HIS A 58 -12.02 -1.35 7.30
C HIS A 58 -12.44 -0.85 5.91
N ILE A 59 -11.70 0.13 5.41
CA ILE A 59 -11.81 0.68 4.06
C ILE A 59 -11.00 -0.23 3.12
N PRO A 60 -11.61 -0.77 2.05
CA PRO A 60 -10.92 -1.67 1.15
C PRO A 60 -9.77 -0.98 0.43
N ILE A 61 -8.60 -1.62 0.45
CA ILE A 61 -7.45 -1.25 -0.37
C ILE A 61 -7.39 -2.13 -1.62
N MET A 62 -7.02 -1.54 -2.75
CA MET A 62 -6.89 -2.24 -4.02
C MET A 62 -5.70 -1.69 -4.79
N ALA A 63 -4.95 -2.58 -5.43
CA ALA A 63 -3.85 -2.23 -6.31
C ALA A 63 -3.88 -3.09 -7.57
N GLN A 64 -3.50 -2.50 -8.70
CA GLN A 64 -3.36 -3.19 -9.97
C GLN A 64 -1.88 -3.40 -10.28
N TYR A 65 -1.53 -4.62 -10.67
CA TYR A 65 -0.16 -5.00 -11.01
C TYR A 65 -0.10 -5.64 -12.40
N ALA A 66 1.01 -5.41 -13.10
CA ALA A 66 1.44 -6.24 -14.22
C ALA A 66 2.48 -7.26 -13.72
N VAL A 67 2.34 -8.51 -14.14
CA VAL A 67 3.31 -9.57 -13.83
C VAL A 67 4.51 -9.43 -14.76
N ILE A 68 5.71 -9.35 -14.19
CA ILE A 68 6.97 -9.33 -14.93
C ILE A 68 7.50 -10.76 -15.02
N PRO A 69 7.57 -11.37 -16.23
CA PRO A 69 8.11 -12.70 -16.40
C PRO A 69 9.58 -12.77 -15.96
N THR A 70 10.01 -13.93 -15.47
CA THR A 70 11.40 -14.16 -15.03
C THR A 70 12.42 -13.91 -16.14
N SER A 71 12.06 -14.13 -17.41
CA SER A 71 12.89 -13.80 -18.58
C SER A 71 13.21 -12.31 -18.72
N HIS A 72 12.41 -11.43 -18.11
CA HIS A 72 12.58 -9.98 -18.12
C HIS A 72 13.08 -9.43 -16.77
N GLN A 73 13.43 -10.30 -15.83
CA GLN A 73 13.99 -9.87 -14.55
C GLN A 73 15.46 -9.48 -14.72
N ARG A 74 15.82 -8.31 -14.18
CA ARG A 74 17.21 -7.86 -14.16
C ARG A 74 18.01 -8.81 -13.25
N ALA A 75 19.15 -9.28 -13.71
CA ALA A 75 20.06 -10.04 -12.87
C ALA A 75 20.38 -9.22 -11.59
N PRO A 76 20.41 -9.86 -10.40
CA PRO A 76 20.81 -9.16 -9.19
C PRO A 76 22.20 -8.55 -9.41
N PRO A 77 22.47 -7.36 -8.83
CA PRO A 77 23.80 -6.79 -8.90
C PRO A 77 24.80 -7.81 -8.36
N PRO A 78 25.99 -7.94 -8.99
CA PRO A 78 27.03 -8.81 -8.46
C PRO A 78 27.32 -8.40 -7.01
N PRO A 79 27.58 -9.36 -6.10
CA PRO A 79 27.92 -9.04 -4.73
C PRO A 79 29.08 -8.05 -4.73
N HIS A 80 28.94 -6.95 -3.96
CA HIS A 80 30.05 -6.02 -3.77
C HIS A 80 31.25 -6.84 -3.30
N ALA A 81 32.32 -6.84 -4.09
CA ALA A 81 33.59 -7.40 -3.66
C ALA A 81 33.93 -6.72 -2.33
N LEU A 82 34.04 -7.51 -1.25
CA LEU A 82 34.57 -7.05 0.02
C LEU A 82 35.90 -6.37 -0.31
N ALA A 83 35.93 -5.04 -0.22
CA ALA A 83 37.12 -4.28 -0.54
C ALA A 83 38.29 -4.83 0.27
N GLY A 84 39.41 -5.02 -0.42
CA GLY A 84 40.52 -5.86 -0.02
C GLY A 84 41.05 -5.60 1.38
N GLY A 85 41.71 -6.65 1.90
CA GLY A 85 42.30 -6.68 3.23
C GLY A 85 43.21 -5.49 3.53
N PHE A 86 43.18 -5.12 4.80
CA PHE A 86 44.20 -4.28 5.43
C PHE A 86 45.58 -4.92 5.22
N PRO A 87 46.57 -4.22 4.64
CA PRO A 87 47.96 -4.66 4.74
C PRO A 87 48.40 -4.55 6.21
N ARG A 88 49.15 -5.56 6.65
CA ARG A 88 49.69 -5.69 8.02
C ARG A 88 50.67 -4.58 8.35
#